data_AF-A0A1Q7E5U2-F1
#
_entry.id   AF-A0A1Q7E5U2-F1
#
_cell.length_a   1.000
_cell.length_b   1.000
_cell.length_c   1.000
_cell.angle_alpha   90.00
_cell.angle_beta   90.00
_cell.angle_gamma   90.00
#
_symmetry.space_group_name_H-M   'P 1'
#
loop_
_entity.id
_entity.type
_entity.pdbx_description
1 polymer ?
#
loop_
_entity_poly.entity_id
_entity_poly.type
_entity_poly.pdbx_seq_one_letter_code
_entity_poly.pdbx_strand_id
1 'polypeptide(L)'
;MRAIGVCALLVVACTPTTTRPPFAPIPEALHAVINGRPADVTQAARELLKADTIPVRFVSLRDAFLETAEFAGTHRVRLWADPDVPGKSRVTIEAVYRPLEDPSRTHRDLERAAPPGSPGRLRAEQLLAALKDKLGVTTY
;
A
#
# COMPACT_ATOMS: atom_id res chain seq x y z
N MET A 1 -23.18 23.76 -45.92
CA MET A 1 -23.20 24.15 -44.50
C MET A 1 -22.60 23.01 -43.69
N ARG A 2 -21.60 23.33 -42.87
CA ARG A 2 -20.69 22.39 -42.18
C ARG A 2 -21.39 21.74 -40.99
N ALA A 3 -21.31 20.41 -40.88
CA ALA A 3 -21.52 19.69 -39.63
C ALA A 3 -20.33 18.75 -39.44
N ILE A 4 -19.19 19.31 -39.01
CA ILE A 4 -18.02 18.56 -38.56
C ILE A 4 -18.03 18.59 -37.04
N GLY A 5 -18.03 17.41 -36.44
CA GLY A 5 -17.20 17.14 -35.27
C GLY A 5 -17.84 17.31 -33.90
N VAL A 6 -18.48 16.23 -33.40
CA VAL A 6 -18.45 15.86 -31.98
C VAL A 6 -18.53 14.34 -31.89
N CYS A 7 -17.41 13.62 -32.00
CA CYS A 7 -17.41 12.18 -31.71
C CYS A 7 -16.05 11.60 -31.27
N ALA A 8 -15.08 12.42 -30.85
CA ALA A 8 -13.70 11.97 -30.62
C ALA A 8 -13.12 12.43 -29.27
N LEU A 9 -13.83 12.26 -28.16
CA LEU A 9 -13.33 12.66 -26.82
C LEU A 9 -13.39 11.57 -25.73
N LEU A 10 -13.79 10.33 -26.04
CA LEU A 10 -13.99 9.30 -25.01
C LEU A 10 -12.91 8.22 -24.89
N VAL A 11 -11.81 8.29 -25.67
CA VAL A 11 -10.85 7.17 -25.76
C VAL A 11 -9.63 7.28 -24.83
N VAL A 12 -9.50 8.35 -24.02
CA VAL A 12 -8.28 8.59 -23.20
C VAL A 12 -8.44 8.21 -21.71
N ALA A 13 -9.63 7.80 -21.27
CA ALA A 13 -9.90 7.58 -19.84
C ALA A 13 -9.32 6.28 -19.26
N CYS A 14 -8.99 5.28 -20.09
CA CYS A 14 -8.40 4.03 -19.64
C CYS A 14 -6.89 4.06 -19.87
N THR A 15 -6.13 4.68 -18.96
CA THR A 15 -4.69 4.42 -18.85
C THR A 15 -4.50 3.23 -17.91
N PRO A 16 -4.19 2.01 -18.41
CA PRO A 16 -3.99 0.81 -17.58
C PRO A 16 -2.68 0.84 -16.78
N THR A 17 -1.95 1.95 -16.84
CA THR A 17 -0.70 2.16 -16.12
C THR A 17 -0.98 2.35 -14.64
N THR A 18 -0.81 1.28 -13.88
CA THR A 18 -0.74 1.34 -12.41
C THR A 18 0.68 1.67 -11.97
N THR A 19 0.81 2.41 -10.86
CA THR A 19 2.10 2.63 -10.19
C THR A 19 2.39 1.58 -9.10
N ARG A 20 1.51 0.58 -8.95
CA ARG A 20 1.77 -0.56 -8.06
C ARG A 20 2.96 -1.38 -8.54
N PRO A 21 3.75 -1.95 -7.62
CA PRO A 21 4.72 -2.95 -8.00
C PRO A 21 4.03 -4.14 -8.69
N PRO A 22 4.68 -4.78 -9.69
CA PRO A 22 4.08 -5.88 -10.44
C PRO A 22 4.09 -7.22 -9.68
N PHE A 23 4.47 -7.23 -8.41
CA PHE A 23 4.52 -8.42 -7.56
C PHE A 23 3.40 -8.41 -6.52
N ALA A 24 2.95 -9.61 -6.13
CA ALA A 24 2.00 -9.77 -5.05
C ALA A 24 2.66 -9.54 -3.66
N PRO A 25 1.87 -9.14 -2.65
CA PRO A 25 2.32 -9.16 -1.26
C PRO A 25 2.81 -10.55 -0.83
N ILE A 26 3.75 -10.63 0.12
CA ILE A 26 4.16 -11.90 0.71
C ILE A 26 2.98 -12.58 1.45
N PRO A 27 3.01 -13.91 1.59
CA PRO A 27 1.97 -14.65 2.31
C PRO A 27 1.78 -14.22 3.79
N GLU A 28 2.83 -13.74 4.45
CA GLU A 28 2.80 -13.32 5.86
C GLU A 28 2.28 -11.89 6.06
N ALA A 29 1.82 -11.22 4.99
CA ALA A 29 1.25 -9.90 5.09
C ALA A 29 -0.01 -9.91 5.99
N LEU A 30 -0.23 -8.80 6.68
CA LEU A 30 -1.41 -8.61 7.52
C LEU A 30 -2.60 -8.21 6.64
N HIS A 31 -3.78 -8.73 6.95
CA HIS A 31 -4.99 -8.43 6.19
C HIS A 31 -6.14 -7.97 7.10
N ALA A 32 -6.93 -7.00 6.63
CA ALA A 32 -8.19 -6.61 7.26
C ALA A 32 -9.12 -5.92 6.26
N VAL A 33 -10.44 -5.94 6.52
CA VAL A 33 -11.40 -5.09 5.83
C VAL A 33 -11.63 -3.84 6.68
N ILE A 34 -11.20 -2.69 6.17
CA ILE A 34 -11.29 -1.38 6.83
C ILE A 34 -12.42 -0.59 6.19
N ASN A 35 -13.20 0.12 7.01
CA ASN A 35 -14.22 1.03 6.48
C ASN A 35 -13.53 2.24 5.86
N GLY A 36 -13.91 2.64 4.66
CA GLY A 36 -13.27 3.69 3.88
C GLY A 36 -12.92 3.24 2.48
N ARG A 37 -12.89 4.19 1.54
CA ARG A 37 -12.48 3.92 0.16
C ARG A 37 -10.96 3.74 0.10
N PRO A 38 -10.42 3.05 -0.92
CA PRO A 38 -8.99 2.75 -1.00
C PRO A 38 -8.07 3.97 -0.88
N ALA A 39 -8.44 5.08 -1.52
CA ALA A 39 -7.70 6.34 -1.44
C ALA A 39 -7.72 6.95 -0.02
N ASP A 40 -8.86 6.89 0.67
CA ASP A 40 -9.01 7.43 2.04
C ASP A 40 -8.16 6.62 3.03
N VAL A 41 -8.16 5.28 2.89
CA VAL A 41 -7.32 4.39 3.70
C VAL A 41 -5.83 4.65 3.47
N THR A 42 -5.43 4.81 2.21
CA THR A 42 -4.02 5.08 1.85
C THR A 42 -3.57 6.45 2.37
N GLN A 43 -4.43 7.47 2.31
CA GLN A 43 -4.17 8.78 2.86
C GLN A 43 -4.06 8.73 4.39
N ALA A 44 -4.96 8.02 5.07
CA ALA A 44 -4.89 7.83 6.53
C ALA A 44 -3.60 7.12 6.94
N ALA A 45 -3.18 6.08 6.21
CA ALA A 45 -1.93 5.36 6.47
C ALA A 45 -0.70 6.28 6.32
N ARG A 46 -0.68 7.13 5.28
CA ARG A 46 0.38 8.13 5.09
C ARG A 46 0.47 9.09 6.26
N GLU A 47 -0.66 9.59 6.75
CA GLU A 47 -0.71 10.52 7.88
C GLU A 47 -0.21 9.87 9.17
N LEU A 48 -0.64 8.63 9.44
CA LEU A 48 -0.20 7.85 10.61
C LEU A 48 1.30 7.59 10.58
N LEU A 49 1.84 7.14 9.44
CA LEU A 49 3.28 6.92 9.28
C LEU A 49 4.09 8.22 9.44
N LYS A 50 3.57 9.34 8.92
CA LYS A 50 4.21 10.65 9.10
C LYS A 50 4.21 11.08 10.56
N ALA A 51 3.12 10.87 11.29
CA ALA A 51 3.04 11.16 12.73
C ALA A 51 4.03 10.30 13.54
N ASP A 52 4.25 9.06 13.10
CA ASP A 52 5.22 8.12 13.67
C ASP A 52 6.68 8.38 13.23
N THR A 53 6.94 9.46 12.48
CA THR A 53 8.27 9.80 11.93
C THR A 53 8.84 8.69 11.03
N ILE A 54 8.00 7.83 10.46
CA ILE A 54 8.42 6.84 9.48
C ILE A 54 8.42 7.48 8.09
N PRO A 55 9.59 7.57 7.42
CA PRO A 55 9.67 8.17 6.10
C PRO A 55 8.89 7.35 5.07
N VAL A 56 7.98 8.00 4.35
CA VAL A 56 7.28 7.41 3.20
C VAL A 56 8.12 7.67 1.94
N ARG A 57 8.49 6.61 1.23
CA ARG A 57 9.25 6.69 -0.03
C ARG A 57 8.34 6.92 -1.21
N PHE A 58 7.18 6.27 -1.23
CA PHE A 58 6.23 6.34 -2.32
C PHE A 58 4.79 6.27 -1.82
N VAL A 59 3.91 7.05 -2.44
CA VAL A 59 2.48 7.00 -2.20
C VAL A 59 1.73 7.30 -3.49
N SER A 60 0.76 6.46 -3.81
CA SER A 60 -0.21 6.68 -4.89
C SER A 60 -1.61 6.51 -4.32
N LEU A 61 -2.35 7.62 -4.20
CA LEU A 61 -3.75 7.57 -3.78
C LEU A 61 -4.65 7.00 -4.89
N ARG A 62 -4.28 7.23 -6.16
CA ARG A 62 -4.98 6.68 -7.33
C ARG A 62 -4.94 5.16 -7.33
N ASP A 63 -3.75 4.61 -7.09
CA ASP A 63 -3.56 3.16 -7.04
C ASP A 63 -3.73 2.59 -5.63
N ALA A 64 -4.05 3.43 -4.63
CA ALA A 64 -4.19 3.02 -3.24
C ALA A 64 -3.03 2.14 -2.74
N PHE A 65 -1.82 2.63 -2.99
CA PHE A 65 -0.56 1.97 -2.65
C PHE A 65 0.37 2.93 -1.92
N LEU A 66 1.08 2.41 -0.92
CA LEU A 66 2.09 3.14 -0.17
C LEU A 66 3.29 2.24 0.13
N GLU A 67 4.49 2.81 0.07
CA GLU A 67 5.74 2.18 0.47
C GLU A 67 6.56 3.14 1.35
N THR A 68 7.05 2.64 2.49
CA THR A 68 8.00 3.37 3.33
C THR A 68 9.40 3.37 2.72
N ALA A 69 10.22 4.34 3.08
CA ALA A 69 11.67 4.15 2.94
C ALA A 69 12.14 3.05 3.91
N GLU A 70 13.40 2.65 3.78
CA GLU A 70 13.99 1.73 4.74
C GLU A 70 14.10 2.40 6.11
N PHE A 71 13.77 1.66 7.16
CA PHE A 71 13.89 2.07 8.55
C PHE A 71 14.45 0.93 9.37
N ALA A 72 14.97 1.24 10.56
CA ALA A 72 15.66 0.27 11.41
C ALA A 72 16.68 -0.59 10.62
N GLY A 73 17.49 0.10 9.80
CA GLY A 73 18.54 -0.49 8.95
C GLY A 73 18.04 -1.15 7.67
N THR A 74 17.10 -2.08 7.77
CA THR A 74 16.77 -3.01 6.67
C THR A 74 15.28 -3.25 6.46
N HIS A 75 14.41 -2.64 7.27
CA HIS A 75 12.98 -2.93 7.28
C HIS A 75 12.21 -1.98 6.37
N ARG A 76 11.14 -2.49 5.79
CA ARG A 76 10.22 -1.72 4.95
C ARG A 76 8.80 -2.22 5.16
N VAL A 77 7.85 -1.29 5.12
CA VAL A 77 6.42 -1.60 5.15
C VAL A 77 5.78 -1.13 3.85
N ARG A 78 4.89 -1.96 3.31
CA ARG A 78 4.06 -1.64 2.14
C ARG A 78 2.60 -1.85 2.48
N LEU A 79 1.75 -0.98 1.95
CA LEU A 79 0.31 -1.08 2.08
C LEU A 79 -0.34 -1.08 0.71
N TRP A 80 -1.24 -2.02 0.49
CA TRP A 80 -2.23 -2.02 -0.58
C TRP A 80 -3.61 -1.87 0.05
N ALA A 81 -4.44 -1.00 -0.51
CA ALA A 81 -5.87 -0.99 -0.23
C ALA A 81 -6.61 -1.30 -1.52
N ASP A 82 -7.35 -2.40 -1.53
CA ASP A 82 -8.16 -2.85 -2.66
C ASP A 82 -9.63 -2.62 -2.36
N PRO A 83 -10.46 -2.24 -3.35
CA PRO A 83 -11.89 -2.15 -3.14
C PRO A 83 -12.45 -3.53 -2.74
N ASP A 84 -13.29 -3.57 -1.69
CA ASP A 84 -13.92 -4.82 -1.21
C ASP A 84 -15.43 -4.79 -1.49
N VAL A 85 -16.16 -3.94 -0.77
CA VAL A 85 -17.57 -3.57 -1.01
C VAL A 85 -17.69 -2.04 -0.98
N PRO A 86 -18.79 -1.44 -1.44
CA PRO A 86 -18.93 0.02 -1.45
C PRO A 86 -18.59 0.66 -0.10
N GLY A 87 -17.66 1.61 -0.12
CA GLY A 87 -17.20 2.31 1.07
C GLY A 87 -16.28 1.50 1.98
N LYS A 88 -15.77 0.33 1.55
CA LYS A 88 -14.81 -0.48 2.32
C LYS A 88 -13.63 -0.92 1.46
N SER A 89 -12.51 -1.18 2.11
CA SER A 89 -11.28 -1.62 1.45
C SER A 89 -10.69 -2.83 2.14
N ARG A 90 -10.24 -3.80 1.35
CA ARG A 90 -9.37 -4.87 1.79
C ARG A 90 -7.95 -4.33 1.86
N VAL A 91 -7.44 -4.19 3.07
CA VAL A 91 -6.09 -3.70 3.34
C VAL A 91 -5.16 -4.89 3.48
N THR A 92 -4.03 -4.82 2.79
CA THR A 92 -2.90 -5.73 2.93
C THR A 92 -1.67 -4.93 3.35
N ILE A 93 -1.05 -5.28 4.47
CA ILE A 93 0.17 -4.64 4.97
C ILE A 93 1.29 -5.66 5.02
N GLU A 94 2.26 -5.50 4.12
CA GLU A 94 3.47 -6.31 4.08
C GLU A 94 4.56 -5.65 4.92
N ALA A 95 5.22 -6.44 5.76
CA ALA A 95 6.46 -6.07 6.41
C ALA A 95 7.58 -6.97 5.90
N VAL A 96 8.60 -6.37 5.29
CA VAL A 96 9.78 -7.08 4.81
C VAL A 96 11.04 -6.53 5.45
N TYR A 97 12.08 -7.35 5.45
CA TYR A 97 13.44 -6.91 5.70
C TYR A 97 14.38 -7.53 4.68
N ARG A 98 15.51 -6.87 4.45
CA ARG A 98 16.56 -7.36 3.58
C ARG A 98 17.79 -7.78 4.40
N PRO A 99 18.04 -9.08 4.60
CA PRO A 99 19.17 -9.56 5.40
C PRO A 99 20.53 -9.47 4.69
N LEU A 100 20.54 -9.42 3.36
CA LEU A 100 21.74 -9.45 2.54
C LEU A 100 21.66 -8.41 1.42
N GLU A 101 22.81 -7.81 1.11
CA GLU A 101 22.99 -6.98 -0.07
C GLU A 101 23.72 -7.78 -1.15
N ASP A 102 23.05 -8.03 -2.28
CA ASP A 102 23.59 -8.76 -3.43
C ASP A 102 23.20 -7.98 -4.70
N PRO A 103 24.15 -7.27 -5.34
CA PRO A 103 23.89 -6.48 -6.53
C PRO A 103 23.39 -7.28 -7.75
N SER A 104 23.53 -8.61 -7.73
CA SER A 104 23.10 -9.48 -8.84
C SER A 104 21.60 -9.81 -8.81
N ARG A 105 20.92 -9.54 -7.68
CA ARG A 105 19.50 -9.87 -7.49
C ARG A 105 18.67 -8.61 -7.31
N THR A 106 17.38 -8.69 -7.64
CA THR A 106 16.49 -7.55 -7.41
C THR A 106 16.27 -7.36 -5.91
N HIS A 107 15.87 -6.14 -5.51
CA HIS A 107 15.52 -5.88 -4.10
C HIS A 107 14.44 -6.86 -3.60
N ARG A 108 13.43 -7.15 -4.42
CA ARG A 108 12.34 -8.06 -4.07
C ARG A 108 12.84 -9.49 -3.85
N ASP A 109 13.80 -9.97 -4.63
CA ASP A 109 14.36 -11.32 -4.48
C ASP A 109 15.17 -11.50 -3.19
N LEU A 110 15.65 -10.39 -2.62
CA LEU A 110 16.41 -10.36 -1.38
C LEU A 110 15.55 -10.09 -0.15
N GLU A 111 14.30 -9.68 -0.35
CA GLU A 111 13.35 -9.43 0.74
C GLU A 111 12.86 -10.73 1.35
N ARG A 112 12.74 -10.71 2.69
CA ARG A 112 12.09 -11.76 3.47
C ARG A 112 11.02 -11.16 4.35
N ALA A 113 10.03 -11.97 4.71
CA ALA A 113 9.02 -11.59 5.69
C ALA A 113 9.70 -11.15 7.00
N ALA A 114 9.33 -9.96 7.49
CA ALA A 114 9.81 -9.49 8.78
C ALA A 114 9.33 -10.44 9.89
N PRO A 115 10.24 -11.01 10.72
CA PRO A 115 9.85 -11.97 11.73
C PRO A 115 9.00 -11.32 12.82
N PRO A 116 8.17 -12.09 13.56
CA PRO A 116 7.44 -11.60 14.72
C PRO A 116 8.35 -10.85 15.70
N GLY A 117 7.87 -9.72 16.23
CA GLY A 117 8.63 -8.88 17.16
C GLY A 117 9.74 -8.02 16.54
N SER A 118 10.02 -8.16 15.23
CA SER A 118 10.95 -7.26 14.54
C SER A 118 10.39 -5.84 14.41
N PRO A 119 11.24 -4.80 14.24
CA PRO A 119 10.79 -3.43 14.00
C PRO A 119 9.80 -3.30 12.84
N GLY A 120 10.03 -4.05 11.75
CA GLY A 120 9.14 -4.04 10.59
C GLY A 120 7.78 -4.63 10.90
N ARG A 121 7.74 -5.80 11.57
CA ARG A 121 6.49 -6.44 11.93
C ARG A 121 5.69 -5.61 12.93
N LEU A 122 6.32 -5.14 14.01
CA LEU A 122 5.68 -4.32 15.02
C LEU A 122 5.08 -3.06 14.39
N ARG A 123 5.79 -2.42 13.46
CA ARG A 123 5.27 -1.24 12.78
C ARG A 123 4.07 -1.54 11.89
N ALA A 124 4.07 -2.66 11.16
CA ALA A 124 2.92 -3.07 10.37
C ALA A 124 1.69 -3.36 11.23
N GLU A 125 1.88 -4.03 12.38
CA GLU A 125 0.82 -4.31 13.35
C GLU A 125 0.25 -3.01 13.95
N GLN A 126 1.12 -2.09 14.36
CA GLN A 126 0.74 -0.75 14.86
C GLN A 126 -0.02 0.06 13.82
N LEU A 127 0.44 0.07 12.57
CA LEU A 127 -0.23 0.75 11.47
C LEU A 127 -1.63 0.15 11.23
N LEU A 128 -1.74 -1.17 11.22
CA LEU A 128 -3.04 -1.83 11.04
C LEU A 128 -4.01 -1.50 12.19
N ALA A 129 -3.53 -1.56 13.43
CA ALA A 129 -4.31 -1.19 14.60
C ALA A 129 -4.79 0.27 14.52
N ALA A 130 -3.90 1.21 14.23
CA ALA A 130 -4.25 2.61 14.11
C ALA A 130 -5.24 2.90 12.96
N LEU A 131 -5.16 2.16 11.85
CA LEU A 131 -6.16 2.25 10.78
C LEU A 131 -7.53 1.74 11.23
N LYS A 132 -7.58 0.62 11.96
CA LYS A 132 -8.83 0.10 12.56
C LYS A 132 -9.44 1.10 13.52
N ASP A 133 -8.63 1.76 14.35
CA ASP A 133 -9.11 2.74 15.31
C ASP A 133 -9.62 4.02 14.62
N LYS A 134 -8.88 4.52 13.62
CA LYS A 134 -9.22 5.78 12.93
C LYS A 134 -10.42 5.64 12.00
N LEU A 135 -10.56 4.51 11.32
CA LEU A 135 -11.54 4.35 10.24
C LEU A 135 -12.62 3.30 10.55
N GLY A 136 -12.40 2.43 11.52
CA GLY A 136 -13.27 1.31 11.85
C GLY A 136 -12.99 0.06 11.00
N VAL A 137 -13.43 -1.08 11.53
CA VAL A 137 -13.26 -2.40 10.91
C VAL A 137 -14.64 -3.04 10.66
N THR A 138 -14.76 -3.84 9.61
CA THR A 138 -15.88 -4.77 9.45
C THR A 138 -15.40 -6.19 9.74
N THR A 139 -16.11 -6.89 10.62
CA THR A 139 -15.96 -8.33 10.85
C THR A 139 -17.16 -9.03 10.21
N TYR A 140 -16.91 -10.05 9.39
CA TYR A 140 -17.94 -10.93 8.84
C TYR A 140 -17.95 -12.24 9.60
#